data_AF-A0AAU0KQ29-F1
#
_entry.id   AF-A0AAU0KQ29-F1
#
_cell.length_a   1.000
_cell.length_b   1.000
_cell.length_c   1.000
_cell.angle_alpha   90.00
_cell.angle_beta   90.00
_cell.angle_gamma   90.00
#
_symmetry.space_group_name_H-M   'P 1'
#
loop_
_entity.id
_entity.type
_entity.pdbx_description
1 polymer ?
#
loop_
_entity_poly.entity_id
_entity_poly.type
_entity_poly.pdbx_seq_one_letter_code
_entity_poly.pdbx_strand_id
1 'polypeptide(L)' 'MKNLTENAKKFLAKKPLLIGVVMGYKFYEHPELGDETDLKVLTLDGRLVSSGYYDLPSTHEMMGISF' A
#
# COMPACT_ATOMS: atom_id res chain seq x y z
N MET A 1 -12.08 4.91 6.75
CA MET A 1 -10.98 5.65 6.09
C MET A 1 -11.42 7.10 5.98
N LYS A 2 -10.89 7.99 6.84
CA LYS A 2 -11.55 9.27 7.07
C LYS A 2 -11.16 10.40 6.12
N ASN A 3 -10.14 10.28 5.26
CA ASN A 3 -9.97 11.11 4.05
C ASN A 3 -8.83 10.53 3.21
N LEU A 4 -9.11 10.04 2.00
CA LEU A 4 -8.04 9.67 1.07
C LEU A 4 -7.38 10.93 0.51
N THR A 5 -6.06 10.94 0.41
CA THR A 5 -5.34 11.95 -0.38
C THR A 5 -5.74 11.86 -1.87
N GLU A 6 -5.60 12.95 -2.62
CA GLU A 6 -5.86 12.93 -4.07
C GLU A 6 -5.00 11.91 -4.82
N ASN A 7 -3.74 11.71 -4.37
CA ASN A 7 -2.88 10.68 -4.93
C ASN A 7 -3.43 9.27 -4.69
N ALA A 8 -3.85 8.97 -3.45
CA ALA A 8 -4.46 7.69 -3.12
C ALA A 8 -5.75 7.45 -3.92
N LYS A 9 -6.61 8.48 -4.09
CA LYS A 9 -7.82 8.39 -4.92
C LYS A 9 -7.49 8.05 -6.38
N LYS A 10 -6.53 8.77 -6.98
CA LYS A 10 -6.10 8.54 -8.37
C LYS A 10 -5.51 7.15 -8.56
N PHE A 11 -4.68 6.70 -7.63
CA PHE A 11 -4.12 5.35 -7.66
C PHE A 11 -5.20 4.28 -7.57
N LEU A 12 -6.10 4.37 -6.59
CA LEU A 12 -7.19 3.39 -6.42
C LEU A 12 -8.19 3.40 -7.59
N ALA A 13 -8.38 4.54 -8.26
CA ALA A 13 -9.20 4.62 -9.47
C ALA A 13 -8.65 3.78 -10.64
N LYS A 14 -7.33 3.51 -10.66
CA LYS A 14 -6.70 2.58 -11.61
C LYS A 14 -6.94 1.11 -11.28
N LYS A 15 -7.68 0.79 -10.21
CA LYS A 15 -8.00 -0.57 -9.74
C LYS A 15 -6.76 -1.46 -9.54
N PRO A 16 -5.79 -1.03 -8.71
CA PRO A 16 -4.61 -1.83 -8.38
C PRO A 16 -5.01 -3.13 -7.69
N LEU A 17 -4.20 -4.19 -7.88
CA LEU A 17 -4.41 -5.46 -7.20
C LEU A 17 -4.07 -5.33 -5.72
N LEU A 18 -5.01 -5.68 -4.84
CA LEU A 18 -4.75 -5.79 -3.40
C LEU A 18 -4.03 -7.12 -3.13
N ILE A 19 -2.78 -7.05 -2.69
CA ILE A 19 -1.99 -8.23 -2.33
C ILE A 19 -2.38 -8.73 -0.93
N GLY A 20 -2.56 -7.81 0.02
CA GLY A 20 -2.91 -8.18 1.38
C GLY A 20 -3.08 -7.02 2.34
N VAL A 21 -3.41 -7.35 3.58
CA VAL A 21 -3.58 -6.40 4.67
C VAL A 21 -2.76 -6.85 5.87
N VAL A 22 -1.86 -5.99 6.35
CA VAL A 22 -0.95 -6.30 7.46
C VAL A 22 -1.02 -5.16 8.47
N MET A 23 -1.38 -5.45 9.72
CA MET A 23 -1.57 -4.45 10.78
C MET A 23 -2.54 -3.29 10.38
N GLY A 24 -3.51 -3.58 9.51
CA GLY A 24 -4.48 -2.61 9.01
C GLY A 24 -4.02 -1.78 7.81
N TYR A 25 -2.73 -1.82 7.46
CA TYR A 25 -2.19 -1.28 6.23
C TYR A 25 -2.55 -2.17 5.04
N LYS A 26 -2.99 -1.56 3.94
CA LYS A 26 -3.33 -2.31 2.71
C LYS A 26 -2.21 -2.20 1.71
N PHE A 27 -1.72 -3.33 1.21
CA PHE A 27 -0.61 -3.40 0.25
C PHE A 27 -1.14 -3.75 -1.13
N TYR A 28 -0.75 -2.95 -2.10
CA TYR A 28 -1.21 -3.03 -3.47
C TYR A 28 -0.03 -3.20 -4.42
N GLU A 29 -0.19 -4.03 -5.43
CA GLU A 29 0.70 -4.04 -6.59
C GLU A 29 0.41 -2.82 -7.47
N HIS A 30 1.44 -2.27 -8.11
CA HIS A 30 1.27 -1.13 -8.99
C HIS A 30 0.58 -1.54 -10.30
N PRO A 31 -0.52 -0.89 -10.72
CA PRO A 31 -1.38 -1.38 -11.81
C PRO A 31 -0.73 -1.36 -13.20
N GLU A 32 0.35 -0.59 -13.36
CA GLU A 32 1.09 -0.46 -14.63
C GLU A 32 2.49 -1.06 -14.58
N LEU A 33 3.07 -1.18 -13.37
CA LEU A 33 4.45 -1.60 -13.20
C LEU A 33 4.56 -3.02 -12.63
N GLY A 34 3.48 -3.58 -12.11
CA GLY A 34 3.49 -4.91 -11.52
C GLY A 34 4.50 -5.00 -10.37
N ASP A 35 5.33 -6.04 -10.44
CA ASP A 35 6.40 -6.42 -9.53
C ASP A 35 7.74 -5.70 -9.79
N GLU A 36 7.83 -4.87 -10.84
CA GLU A 36 9.01 -4.03 -11.13
C GLU A 36 9.19 -2.89 -10.11
N THR A 37 8.23 -2.71 -9.21
CA THR A 37 8.25 -1.71 -8.13
C THR A 37 7.75 -2.32 -6.83
N ASP A 38 8.18 -1.71 -5.72
CA ASP A 38 7.68 -2.08 -4.40
C ASP A 38 6.16 -1.91 -4.29
N LEU A 39 5.54 -2.72 -3.44
CA LEU A 39 4.13 -2.63 -3.12
C LEU A 39 3.80 -1.22 -2.62
N LYS A 40 2.68 -0.67 -3.07
CA LYS A 40 2.17 0.60 -2.56
C LYS A 40 1.29 0.33 -1.36
N VAL A 41 1.53 1.06 -0.28
CA VAL A 41 0.77 0.92 0.96
C VAL A 41 -0.23 2.07 1.10
N LEU A 42 -1.49 1.72 1.30
CA LEU A 42 -2.52 2.64 1.75
C LEU A 42 -2.53 2.65 3.27
N THR A 43 -2.17 3.80 3.83
CA THR A 43 -2.05 4.03 5.26
C THR A 43 -3.41 4.24 5.92
N LEU A 44 -3.46 4.05 7.24
CA LEU A 44 -4.69 4.21 8.02
C LEU A 44 -5.25 5.65 7.97
N ASP A 45 -4.37 6.64 7.80
CA ASP A 45 -4.70 8.05 7.63
C ASP A 45 -5.03 8.44 6.17
N GLY A 46 -4.98 7.49 5.22
CA GLY A 46 -5.43 7.69 3.83
C GLY A 46 -4.38 8.21 2.85
N ARG A 47 -3.10 8.18 3.22
CA ARG A 47 -1.97 8.41 2.31
C ARG A 47 -1.65 7.14 1.53
N LEU A 48 -1.07 7.32 0.34
CA LEU A 48 -0.47 6.25 -0.44
C LEU A 48 1.04 6.50 -0.46
N VAL A 49 1.83 5.54 0.01
CA VAL A 49 3.29 5.64 0.02
C VAL A 49 3.94 4.38 -0.56
N SER A 50 5.22 4.50 -0.87
CA SER A 50 6.09 3.36 -1.17
C SER A 50 6.31 2.57 0.13
N SER A 51 6.15 1.26 0.07
CA SER A 51 6.36 0.40 1.23
C SER A 51 7.82 -0.05 1.39
N GLY A 52 8.59 -0.07 0.30
CA GLY A 52 9.93 -0.66 0.24
C GLY A 52 9.95 -2.19 0.16
N TYR A 53 8.79 -2.86 0.25
CA TYR A 53 8.67 -4.31 0.15
C TYR A 53 8.21 -4.72 -1.24
N TYR A 54 8.88 -5.70 -1.84
CA TYR A 54 8.46 -6.32 -3.11
C TYR A 54 7.46 -7.46 -2.90
N ASP A 55 7.47 -8.06 -1.71
CA ASP A 55 6.52 -9.08 -1.26
C ASP A 55 5.67 -8.57 -0.09
N LEU A 56 4.56 -9.25 0.21
CA LEU A 56 3.74 -8.89 1.36
C LEU A 56 4.53 -9.13 2.66
N PRO A 57 4.85 -8.09 3.45
CA PRO A 57 5.63 -8.28 4.67
C PRO A 57 4.83 -9.04 5.73
N SER A 58 5.53 -9.78 6.57
CA SER A 58 4.92 -10.39 7.75
C SER A 58 4.56 -9.33 8.80
N THR A 59 3.70 -9.70 9.75
CA THR A 59 3.40 -8.86 10.92
C THR A 59 4.62 -8.57 11.78
N HIS A 60 5.62 -9.46 11.79
CA HIS A 60 6.86 -9.26 12.54
C HIS A 60 7.75 -8.21 11.88
N GLU A 61 7.88 -8.24 10.55
CA GLU A 61 8.63 -7.23 9.79
C GLU A 61 8.00 -5.83 9.85
N MET A 62 6.68 -5.78 10.00
CA MET A 62 5.93 -4.54 10.18
C MET A 62 5.99 -3.97 11.60
N MET A 63 6.55 -4.71 12.57
CA MET A 63 6.57 -4.28 13.96
C MET A 63 7.49 -3.08 14.15
N GLY A 64 6.93 -1.96 14.63
CA GLY A 64 7.68 -0.71 14.81
C GLY A 64 7.76 0.18 13.56
N ILE A 65 7.20 -0.27 12.43
CA ILE A 65 7.09 0.54 11.22
C ILE A 65 5.81 1.39 11.27
N SER A 66 5.93 2.66 10.88
CA SER A 66 4.80 3.55 10.61
C SER A 66 5.04 4.27 9.29
N PHE A 67 4.05 4.24 8.41
CA PHE A 67 4.02 4.93 7.12
C PHE A 67 3.41 6.34 7.22
#